data_AF-A0A7J8MG40-F1
#
_entry.id   AF-A0A7J8MG40-F1
#
_cell.length_a   1.000
_cell.length_b   1.000
_cell.length_c   1.000
_cell.angle_alpha   90.00
_cell.angle_beta   90.00
_cell.angle_gamma   90.00
#
_symmetry.space_group_name_H-M   'P 1'
#
loop_
_entity.id
_entity.type
_entity.pdbx_description
1 polymer ?
#
loop_
_entity_poly.entity_id
_entity_poly.type
_entity_poly.pdbx_seq_one_letter_code
_entity_poly.pdbx_strand_id
1 'polypeptide(L)'
;MENHSWGQNLQEVTVTVPVPLGTKSRDVVCDVKKDYLKVGLKGQTPIVDGQLFETVKPNDSYWSLEDQKVISLLMTKCDKTSWWKSLLKGGPEIDTQKAEPEKSKLSDLDMETRSTVEKMMFDQRQKKLGLPTSQEIENQNMLKQFMAQNPKFDITNAKMF
;
A
#
# COMPACT_ATOMS: atom_id res chain seq x y z
N MET A 1 -25.14 -3.02 9.01
CA MET A 1 -24.10 -3.87 8.40
C MET A 1 -23.63 -3.13 7.18
N GLU A 2 -22.33 -2.89 7.04
CA GLU A 2 -21.78 -2.31 5.82
C GLU A 2 -22.04 -3.31 4.68
N ASN A 3 -22.80 -2.90 3.67
CA ASN A 3 -23.26 -3.80 2.61
C ASN A 3 -22.13 -4.20 1.64
N HIS A 4 -20.96 -3.59 1.77
CA HIS A 4 -19.74 -3.90 1.03
C HIS A 4 -18.53 -3.36 1.80
N SER A 5 -17.35 -3.88 1.50
CA SER A 5 -16.07 -3.30 1.89
C SER A 5 -15.23 -3.02 0.65
N TRP A 6 -14.30 -2.08 0.75
CA TRP A 6 -13.36 -1.80 -0.33
C TRP A 6 -11.98 -1.46 0.23
N GLY A 7 -10.96 -1.74 -0.57
CA GLY A 7 -9.57 -1.44 -0.30
C GLY A 7 -8.88 -1.01 -1.58
N GLN A 8 -7.61 -0.63 -1.47
CA GLN A 8 -6.84 -0.25 -2.64
C GLN A 8 -5.34 -0.37 -2.36
N ASN A 9 -4.56 -0.45 -3.44
CA ASN A 9 -3.16 -0.06 -3.47
C ASN A 9 -3.00 1.07 -4.52
N LEU A 10 -1.76 1.41 -4.89
CA LEU A 10 -1.52 2.44 -5.91
C LEU A 10 -2.07 2.08 -7.29
N GLN A 11 -2.16 0.80 -7.63
CA GLN A 11 -2.52 0.34 -8.98
C GLN A 11 -4.00 -0.04 -9.11
N GLU A 12 -4.60 -0.51 -8.03
CA GLU A 12 -5.85 -1.26 -8.06
C GLU A 12 -6.76 -0.89 -6.88
N VAL A 13 -8.05 -1.07 -7.09
CA VAL A 13 -9.11 -0.97 -6.08
C VAL A 13 -9.79 -2.33 -5.98
N THR A 14 -9.93 -2.85 -4.76
CA THR A 14 -10.66 -4.08 -4.49
C THR A 14 -11.98 -3.76 -3.81
N VAL A 15 -13.05 -4.45 -4.19
CA VAL A 15 -14.38 -4.31 -3.59
C VAL A 15 -14.92 -5.71 -3.28
N THR A 16 -15.41 -5.88 -2.06
CA THR A 16 -15.96 -7.14 -1.58
C THR A 16 -17.41 -6.93 -1.16
N VAL A 17 -18.32 -7.71 -1.72
CA VAL A 17 -19.75 -7.59 -1.48
C VAL A 17 -20.31 -8.92 -0.99
N PRO A 18 -20.66 -9.04 0.32
CA PRO A 18 -21.37 -10.22 0.83
C PRO A 18 -22.74 -10.38 0.16
N VAL A 19 -23.07 -11.59 -0.26
CA VAL A 19 -24.36 -11.96 -0.88
C VAL A 19 -24.94 -13.20 -0.19
N PRO A 20 -26.25 -13.47 -0.31
CA PRO A 20 -26.86 -14.66 0.27
C PRO A 20 -26.18 -15.95 -0.19
N LEU A 21 -26.01 -16.90 0.72
CA LEU A 21 -25.40 -18.19 0.42
C LEU A 21 -26.16 -18.93 -0.68
N GLY A 22 -25.44 -19.48 -1.65
CA GLY A 22 -26.01 -20.17 -2.81
C GLY A 22 -26.35 -19.23 -3.96
N THR A 23 -25.89 -17.97 -3.91
CA THR A 23 -25.94 -17.06 -5.06
C THR A 23 -25.24 -17.70 -6.26
N LYS A 24 -25.82 -17.56 -7.45
CA LYS A 24 -25.22 -18.05 -8.69
C LYS A 24 -24.73 -16.87 -9.50
N SER A 25 -23.63 -17.04 -10.24
CA SER A 25 -23.03 -15.96 -11.04
C SER A 25 -23.98 -15.32 -12.04
N ARG A 26 -24.95 -16.09 -12.58
CA ARG A 26 -25.98 -15.58 -13.51
C ARG A 26 -26.95 -14.57 -12.88
N ASP A 27 -27.05 -14.58 -11.55
CA ASP A 27 -27.91 -13.71 -10.76
C ASP A 27 -27.14 -12.48 -10.25
N VAL A 28 -25.82 -12.43 -10.47
CA VAL A 28 -24.97 -11.28 -10.15
C VAL A 28 -25.01 -10.26 -11.28
N VAL A 29 -25.18 -8.99 -10.92
CA VAL A 29 -25.01 -7.85 -11.80
C VAL A 29 -23.74 -7.13 -11.36
N CYS A 30 -22.71 -7.17 -12.20
CA CYS A 30 -21.47 -6.44 -11.99
C CYS A 30 -21.11 -5.71 -13.30
N ASP A 31 -21.44 -4.42 -13.37
CA ASP A 31 -21.16 -3.54 -14.51
C ASP A 31 -20.07 -2.55 -14.09
N VAL A 32 -18.90 -2.71 -14.69
CA VAL A 32 -17.72 -1.86 -14.47
C VAL A 32 -17.51 -1.04 -15.74
N LYS A 33 -17.63 0.28 -15.61
CA LYS A 33 -17.32 1.25 -16.66
C LYS A 33 -16.15 2.11 -16.24
N LYS A 34 -15.65 2.92 -17.19
CA LYS A 34 -14.46 3.76 -16.97
C LYS A 34 -14.58 4.62 -15.72
N ASP A 35 -15.75 5.16 -15.42
CA ASP A 35 -16.00 6.06 -14.29
C ASP A 35 -17.26 5.69 -13.50
N TYR A 36 -17.77 4.46 -13.63
CA TYR A 36 -19.01 4.05 -12.99
C TYR A 36 -18.95 2.59 -12.55
N LEU A 37 -19.53 2.29 -11.39
CA LEU A 37 -19.62 0.94 -10.86
C LEU A 37 -21.05 0.64 -10.42
N LYS A 38 -21.54 -0.54 -10.86
CA LYS A 38 -22.79 -1.12 -10.38
C LYS A 38 -22.58 -2.58 -9.98
N VAL A 39 -22.84 -2.91 -8.73
CA VAL A 39 -22.72 -4.26 -8.18
C VAL A 39 -23.96 -4.61 -7.37
N GLY A 40 -24.54 -5.78 -7.60
CA GLY A 40 -25.67 -6.28 -6.83
C GLY A 40 -26.25 -7.58 -7.40
N LEU A 41 -27.48 -7.90 -7.00
CA LEU A 41 -28.21 -9.06 -7.48
C LEU A 41 -29.33 -8.63 -8.43
N LYS A 42 -29.56 -9.44 -9.47
CA LYS A 42 -30.60 -9.20 -10.47
C LYS A 42 -31.98 -9.14 -9.80
N GLY A 43 -32.74 -8.08 -10.10
CA GLY A 43 -34.07 -7.86 -9.55
C GLY A 43 -34.09 -7.31 -8.12
N GLN A 44 -32.93 -7.00 -7.52
CA GLN A 44 -32.83 -6.33 -6.23
C GLN A 44 -32.23 -4.92 -6.39
N THR A 45 -32.37 -4.09 -5.36
CA THR A 45 -31.65 -2.81 -5.29
C THR A 45 -30.15 -3.09 -5.33
N PRO A 46 -29.39 -2.43 -6.22
CA PRO A 46 -27.94 -2.58 -6.27
C PRO A 46 -27.30 -2.24 -4.93
N ILE A 47 -26.25 -2.98 -4.59
CA ILE A 47 -25.48 -2.77 -3.36
C ILE A 47 -24.49 -1.61 -3.53
N VAL A 48 -23.92 -1.49 -4.72
CA VAL A 48 -23.09 -0.36 -5.15
C VAL A 48 -23.68 0.13 -6.48
N ASP A 49 -23.96 1.42 -6.59
CA ASP A 49 -24.44 2.04 -7.84
C ASP A 49 -24.04 3.52 -7.85
N GLY A 50 -23.02 3.87 -8.63
CA GLY A 50 -22.61 5.26 -8.72
C GLY A 50 -21.32 5.53 -9.48
N GLN A 51 -21.00 6.83 -9.58
CA GLN A 51 -19.80 7.30 -10.24
C GLN A 51 -18.57 7.01 -9.37
N LEU A 52 -17.56 6.36 -9.95
CA LEU A 52 -16.28 6.07 -9.30
C LEU A 52 -15.54 7.37 -8.97
N PHE A 53 -14.76 7.35 -7.89
CA PHE A 53 -13.94 8.49 -7.49
C PHE A 53 -13.03 8.97 -8.63
N GLU A 54 -12.34 8.02 -9.27
CA GLU A 54 -11.47 8.24 -10.42
C GLU A 54 -11.67 7.16 -11.48
N THR A 55 -11.01 7.33 -12.63
CA THR A 55 -11.18 6.39 -13.74
C THR A 55 -10.43 5.07 -13.58
N VAL A 56 -11.04 3.99 -14.06
CA VAL A 56 -10.49 2.63 -14.11
C VAL A 56 -10.40 2.13 -15.54
N LYS A 57 -9.65 1.05 -15.76
CA LYS A 57 -9.57 0.32 -17.02
C LYS A 57 -10.53 -0.87 -16.98
N PRO A 58 -11.74 -0.78 -17.58
CA PRO A 58 -12.75 -1.85 -17.43
C PRO A 58 -12.29 -3.19 -17.98
N ASN A 59 -11.52 -3.18 -19.08
CA ASN A 59 -10.99 -4.39 -19.71
C ASN A 59 -9.91 -5.10 -18.87
N ASP A 60 -9.26 -4.36 -17.96
CA ASP A 60 -8.25 -4.90 -17.05
C ASP A 60 -8.86 -5.18 -15.65
N SER A 61 -10.18 -4.98 -15.50
CA SER A 61 -10.90 -5.19 -14.26
C SER A 61 -11.69 -6.49 -14.33
N TYR A 62 -11.76 -7.24 -13.24
CA TYR A 62 -12.45 -8.53 -13.20
C TYR A 62 -13.15 -8.73 -11.88
N TRP A 63 -14.18 -9.58 -11.90
CA TRP A 63 -14.90 -9.98 -10.71
C TRP A 63 -15.09 -11.50 -10.67
N SER A 64 -15.23 -12.03 -9.46
CA SER A 64 -15.51 -13.42 -9.19
C SER A 64 -16.59 -13.54 -8.13
N LEU A 65 -17.27 -14.69 -8.11
CA LEU A 65 -18.16 -15.09 -7.03
C LEU A 65 -17.50 -16.20 -6.23
N GLU A 66 -17.05 -15.89 -5.02
CA GLU A 66 -16.36 -16.80 -4.11
C GLU A 66 -17.36 -17.50 -3.19
N ASP A 67 -17.22 -18.82 -3.07
CA ASP A 67 -18.04 -19.70 -2.22
C ASP A 67 -19.56 -19.51 -2.36
N GLN A 68 -20.04 -18.96 -3.49
CA GLN A 68 -21.45 -18.59 -3.69
C GLN A 68 -22.02 -17.64 -2.62
N LYS A 69 -21.15 -16.84 -1.97
CA LYS A 69 -21.53 -15.96 -0.85
C LYS A 69 -20.83 -14.60 -0.85
N VAL A 70 -19.78 -14.40 -1.67
CA VAL A 70 -19.04 -13.13 -1.75
C VAL A 70 -18.74 -12.79 -3.20
N ILE A 71 -19.10 -11.59 -3.64
CA ILE A 71 -18.61 -11.03 -4.91
C ILE A 71 -17.30 -10.30 -4.60
N SER A 72 -16.22 -10.71 -5.25
CA SER A 72 -14.91 -10.06 -5.20
C SER A 72 -14.67 -9.35 -6.53
N LEU A 73 -14.44 -8.05 -6.49
CA LEU A 73 -14.17 -7.21 -7.66
C LEU A 73 -12.78 -6.58 -7.51
N LEU A 74 -11.99 -6.64 -8.57
CA LEU A 74 -10.74 -5.92 -8.70
C LEU A 74 -10.82 -4.98 -9.90
N MET A 75 -10.56 -3.70 -9.66
CA MET A 75 -10.54 -2.65 -10.68
C MET A 75 -9.15 -2.07 -10.83
N THR A 76 -8.58 -2.12 -12.03
CA THR A 76 -7.30 -1.48 -12.32
C THR A 76 -7.48 0.01 -12.56
N LYS A 77 -6.77 0.84 -11.81
CA LYS A 77 -6.82 2.31 -11.96
C LYS A 77 -6.19 2.75 -13.29
N CYS A 78 -6.73 3.81 -13.87
CA CYS A 78 -6.05 4.51 -14.97
C CYS A 78 -4.84 5.30 -14.46
N ASP A 79 -5.02 6.05 -13.37
CA ASP A 79 -3.93 6.73 -12.67
C ASP A 79 -3.38 5.84 -11.55
N LYS A 80 -2.11 5.48 -11.67
CA LYS A 80 -1.38 4.62 -10.71
C LYS A 80 -0.59 5.41 -9.66
N THR A 81 -0.79 6.72 -9.59
CA THR A 81 -0.07 7.62 -8.67
C THR A 81 -0.94 8.13 -7.52
N SER A 82 -2.26 8.12 -7.69
CA SER A 82 -3.20 8.70 -6.73
C SER A 82 -3.91 7.67 -5.85
N TRP A 83 -4.04 8.00 -4.57
CA TRP A 83 -4.89 7.29 -3.63
C TRP A 83 -6.33 7.81 -3.72
N TRP A 84 -7.28 6.88 -3.78
CA TRP A 84 -8.70 7.20 -3.79
C TRP A 84 -9.14 7.50 -2.36
N LYS A 85 -9.68 8.69 -2.12
CA LYS A 85 -10.24 9.01 -0.80
C LYS A 85 -11.59 8.35 -0.55
N SER A 86 -12.31 7.96 -1.60
CA SER A 86 -13.58 7.23 -1.51
C SER A 86 -13.72 6.25 -2.67
N LEU A 87 -14.61 5.27 -2.57
CA LEU A 87 -14.92 4.37 -3.70
C LEU A 87 -15.73 5.11 -4.79
N LEU A 88 -16.78 5.81 -4.37
CA LEU A 88 -17.67 6.59 -5.22
C LEU A 88 -17.53 8.08 -4.93
N LYS A 89 -17.81 8.93 -5.92
CA LYS A 89 -17.84 10.39 -5.73
C LYS A 89 -18.91 10.79 -4.71
N GLY A 90 -18.51 11.58 -3.72
CA GLY A 90 -19.40 12.01 -2.63
C GLY A 90 -19.76 10.89 -1.64
N GLY A 91 -19.15 9.70 -1.76
CA GLY A 91 -19.28 8.63 -0.79
C GLY A 91 -18.46 8.88 0.49
N PRO A 92 -18.57 7.98 1.49
CA PRO A 92 -17.77 8.05 2.71
C PRO A 92 -16.27 7.99 2.37
N GLU A 93 -15.52 8.93 2.93
CA GLU A 93 -14.08 9.04 2.72
C GLU A 93 -13.31 8.17 3.73
N ILE A 94 -12.23 7.53 3.26
CA ILE A 94 -11.26 6.82 4.09
C ILE A 94 -9.99 7.67 4.24
N ASP A 95 -9.37 7.60 5.41
CA ASP A 95 -8.09 8.27 5.66
C ASP A 95 -6.95 7.52 4.96
N THR A 96 -6.54 8.02 3.80
CA THR A 96 -5.50 7.42 2.96
C THR A 96 -4.09 7.61 3.53
N GLN A 97 -3.89 8.41 4.59
CA GLN A 97 -2.56 8.60 5.21
C GLN A 97 -2.09 7.37 6.00
N LYS A 98 -3.00 6.47 6.38
CA LYS A 98 -2.69 5.22 7.09
C LYS A 98 -2.48 4.02 6.18
N ALA A 99 -2.70 4.16 4.88
CA ALA A 99 -2.45 3.09 3.93
C ALA A 99 -0.92 2.95 3.78
N GLU A 100 -0.35 1.90 4.38
CA GLU A 100 1.05 1.56 4.15
C GLU A 100 1.23 1.38 2.63
N PRO A 101 2.08 2.18 1.95
CA PRO A 101 2.43 1.86 0.58
C PRO A 101 2.95 0.43 0.60
N GLU A 102 2.41 -0.43 -0.26
CA GLU A 102 2.89 -1.80 -0.41
C GLU A 102 4.41 -1.73 -0.43
N LYS A 103 5.04 -2.29 0.62
CA LYS A 103 6.49 -2.29 0.76
C LYS A 103 7.00 -2.89 -0.52
N SER A 104 7.53 -2.04 -1.41
CA SER A 104 8.06 -2.44 -2.69
C SER A 104 8.95 -3.62 -2.38
N LYS A 105 8.60 -4.79 -2.90
CA LYS A 105 9.35 -6.00 -2.56
C LYS A 105 10.77 -5.69 -3.01
N LEU A 106 11.70 -5.65 -2.05
CA LEU A 106 13.13 -5.46 -2.30
C LEU A 106 13.70 -6.49 -3.31
N SER A 107 12.91 -7.51 -3.68
CA SER A 107 13.20 -8.47 -4.73
C SER A 107 13.27 -7.89 -6.14
N ASP A 108 12.60 -6.76 -6.41
CA ASP A 108 12.48 -6.22 -7.77
C ASP A 108 13.52 -5.12 -8.06
N LEU A 109 14.36 -4.83 -7.06
CA LEU A 109 15.46 -3.86 -7.15
C LEU A 109 16.78 -4.58 -7.43
N ASP A 110 17.63 -3.99 -8.27
CA ASP A 110 19.01 -4.46 -8.44
C ASP A 110 19.77 -4.45 -7.09
N MET A 111 20.85 -5.23 -7.02
CA MET A 111 21.59 -5.47 -5.77
C MET A 111 22.12 -4.18 -5.12
N GLU A 112 22.42 -3.17 -5.93
CA GLU A 112 22.94 -1.86 -5.50
C GLU A 112 21.82 -0.99 -4.91
N THR A 113 20.65 -0.93 -5.56
CA THR A 113 19.49 -0.18 -5.05
C THR A 113 18.93 -0.81 -3.77
N ARG A 114 18.96 -2.14 -3.68
CA ARG A 114 18.56 -2.88 -2.46
C ARG A 114 19.39 -2.51 -1.24
N SER A 115 20.72 -2.48 -1.38
CA SER A 115 21.62 -2.10 -0.28
C SER A 115 21.38 -0.66 0.19
N THR A 116 21.14 0.25 -0.76
CA THR A 116 20.84 1.66 -0.47
C THR A 116 19.52 1.80 0.29
N VAL A 117 18.47 1.11 -0.14
CA VAL A 117 17.15 1.14 0.50
C VAL A 117 17.19 0.50 1.90
N GLU A 118 17.89 -0.62 2.07
CA GLU A 118 18.09 -1.25 3.38
C GLU A 118 18.82 -0.32 4.36
N LYS A 119 19.88 0.38 3.89
CA LYS A 119 20.59 1.40 4.67
C LYS A 119 19.68 2.56 5.06
N MET A 120 18.89 3.08 4.12
CA MET A 120 17.94 4.16 4.39
C MET A 120 16.85 3.76 5.41
N MET A 121 16.30 2.55 5.31
CA MET A 121 15.30 2.05 6.26
C MET A 121 15.90 1.85 7.66
N PHE A 122 17.13 1.35 7.76
CA PHE A 122 17.85 1.23 9.02
C PHE A 122 18.07 2.60 9.66
N ASP A 123 18.60 3.56 8.91
CA ASP A 123 18.89 4.91 9.41
C ASP A 123 17.63 5.64 9.88
N GLN A 124 16.52 5.49 9.13
CA GLN A 124 15.25 6.11 9.51
C GLN A 124 14.70 5.51 10.82
N ARG A 125 14.92 4.22 11.08
CA ARG A 125 14.54 3.56 12.34
C ARG A 125 15.44 4.01 13.49
N GLN A 126 16.76 4.04 13.29
CA GLN A 126 17.72 4.49 14.31
C GLN A 126 17.45 5.93 14.74
N LYS A 127 17.24 6.85 13.78
CA LYS A 127 16.91 8.26 14.08
C LYS A 127 15.65 8.43 14.92
N LYS A 128 14.59 7.65 14.64
CA LYS A 128 13.36 7.67 15.46
C LYS A 128 13.59 7.20 16.89
N LEU A 129 14.54 6.29 17.10
CA LEU A 129 14.90 5.75 18.41
C LEU A 129 15.99 6.58 19.11
N GLY A 130 16.47 7.67 18.49
CA GLY A 130 17.61 8.44 19.00
C GLY A 130 18.93 7.66 19.01
N LEU A 131 19.02 6.59 18.22
CA LEU A 131 20.18 5.72 18.10
C LEU A 131 21.03 6.11 16.87
N PRO A 132 22.34 5.77 16.87
CA PRO A 132 23.23 6.15 15.78
C PRO A 132 22.88 5.45 14.46
N THR A 133 22.97 6.21 13.37
CA THR A 133 22.82 5.76 11.98
C THR A 133 23.95 4.82 11.56
N SER A 134 23.79 4.12 10.44
CA SER A 134 24.82 3.26 9.86
C SER A 134 26.16 4.00 9.68
N GLN A 135 26.11 5.26 9.24
CA GLN A 135 27.33 6.06 9.04
C GLN A 135 28.02 6.40 10.37
N GLU A 136 27.25 6.72 11.41
CA GLU A 136 27.79 7.03 12.73
C GLU A 136 28.38 5.79 13.40
N ILE A 137 27.74 4.62 13.23
CA ILE A 137 28.26 3.33 13.71
C ILE A 137 29.59 3.00 13.02
N GLU A 138 29.67 3.18 11.70
CA GLU A 138 30.89 2.94 10.93
C GLU A 138 32.03 3.88 11.37
N ASN A 139 31.72 5.18 11.54
CA ASN A 139 32.68 6.17 12.04
C ASN A 139 33.17 5.83 13.46
N GLN A 140 32.26 5.41 14.35
CA GLN A 140 32.62 4.99 15.71
C GLN A 140 33.51 3.74 15.72
N ASN A 141 33.22 2.76 14.85
CA ASN A 141 34.03 1.55 14.74
C ASN A 141 35.43 1.86 14.20
N MET A 142 35.52 2.71 13.18
CA MET A 142 36.80 3.14 12.63
C MET A 142 37.64 3.90 13.68
N LEU A 143 37.00 4.80 14.43
CA LEU A 143 37.67 5.53 15.50
C LEU A 143 38.14 4.61 16.64
N LYS A 144 37.32 3.62 17.05
CA LYS A 144 37.71 2.61 18.04
C LYS A 144 38.89 1.77 17.58
N GLN A 145 38.89 1.33 16.32
CA GLN A 145 39.99 0.56 15.74
C GLN A 145 41.28 1.39 15.68
N PHE A 146 41.16 2.67 15.29
CA PHE A 146 42.28 3.60 15.28
C PHE A 146 42.87 3.84 16.68
N MET A 147 42.02 4.04 17.69
CA MET A 147 42.46 4.19 19.10
C MET A 147 43.12 2.93 19.64
N ALA A 148 42.59 1.74 19.33
CA ALA A 148 43.17 0.47 19.77
C ALA A 148 44.56 0.22 19.17
N GLN A 149 44.79 0.67 17.94
CA GLN A 149 46.09 0.56 17.26
C GLN A 149 47.05 1.69 17.65
N ASN A 150 46.55 2.80 18.20
CA ASN A 150 47.34 3.96 18.60
C ASN A 150 47.03 4.38 20.06
N PRO A 151 47.37 3.55 21.06
CA PRO A 151 47.01 3.78 22.47
C PRO A 151 47.68 5.00 23.13
N LYS A 152 48.59 5.70 22.44
CA LYS A 152 49.18 6.99 22.86
C LYS A 152 48.43 8.22 22.32
N PHE A 153 47.40 8.03 21.51
CA PHE A 153 46.62 9.12 20.93
C PHE A 153 45.53 9.57 21.90
N ASP A 154 45.70 10.76 22.50
CA ASP A 154 44.80 11.33 23.50
C ASP A 154 43.78 12.27 22.83
N ILE A 155 42.55 11.81 22.69
CA ILE A 155 41.43 12.56 22.06
C ILE A 155 40.78 13.59 23.01
N THR A 156 41.23 13.73 24.26
CA THR A 156 40.66 14.72 25.19
C THR A 156 40.83 16.17 24.73
N ASN A 157 41.73 16.46 23.76
CA ASN A 157 41.95 17.79 23.19
C ASN A 157 41.38 18.01 21.77
N ALA A 158 40.69 17.02 21.19
CA ALA A 158 40.05 17.20 19.88
C ALA A 158 38.74 18.00 20.06
N LYS A 159 38.83 19.33 19.97
CA LYS A 159 37.64 20.21 19.91
C LYS A 159 36.74 19.77 18.75
N MET A 160 35.55 19.28 19.10
CA MET A 160 34.45 19.14 18.14
C MET A 160 34.08 20.55 17.64
N PHE A 161 34.27 20.78 16.34
CA PHE A 161 33.65 21.89 15.60
C PHE A 161 32.48 21.35 14.80
#